data_AF-A0AAX3PD13-F1
#
_entry.id   AF-A0AAX3PD13-F1
#
_cell.length_a   1.000
_cell.length_b   1.000
_cell.length_c   1.000
_cell.angle_alpha   90.00
_cell.angle_beta   90.00
_cell.angle_gamma   90.00
#
_symmetry.space_group_name_H-M   'P 1'
#
loop_
_entity.id
_entity.type
_entity.pdbx_description
1 polymer ?
#
loop_
_entity_poly.entity_id
_entity_poly.type
_entity_poly.pdbx_seq_one_letter_code
_entity_poly.pdbx_strand_id
1 'polypeptide(L)'
;MIIYGKYGGAALRTVHLMVQNNYDHITAWDMAIFEAFGEDLGEKKQYKNNPKVTFLTLCSLGSISCIMPIYYDTAIKTKKYVATALDILSSKDKSTPINPDDLWQEVISACDAVASLKHNNQMDVVLTLWYANVLNTNWASDELELRADLL
;
A
#
# COMPACT_ATOMS: atom_id res chain seq x y z
N MET A 1 -0.85 -6.94 -16.33
CA MET A 1 -0.39 -6.76 -14.94
C MET A 1 0.87 -5.92 -14.96
N ILE A 2 0.87 -4.79 -14.25
CA ILE A 2 2.04 -3.90 -14.15
C ILE A 2 2.62 -4.06 -12.74
N ILE A 3 3.93 -4.25 -12.64
CA ILE A 3 4.66 -4.35 -11.36
C ILE A 3 5.64 -3.17 -11.30
N TYR A 4 5.50 -2.34 -10.27
CA TYR A 4 6.35 -1.19 -10.03
C TYR A 4 7.42 -1.53 -9.01
N GLY A 5 8.68 -1.51 -9.45
CA GLY A 5 9.83 -1.70 -8.59
C GLY A 5 9.86 -3.03 -7.83
N LYS A 6 10.90 -3.21 -7.01
CA LYS A 6 11.02 -4.39 -6.14
C LYS A 6 9.99 -4.38 -4.99
N TYR A 7 9.62 -3.20 -4.51
CA TYR A 7 8.67 -3.06 -3.40
C TYR A 7 7.23 -3.38 -3.82
N GLY A 8 6.80 -2.96 -5.01
CA GLY A 8 5.50 -3.35 -5.55
C GLY A 8 5.42 -4.86 -5.79
N GLY A 9 6.46 -5.46 -6.37
CA GLY A 9 6.56 -6.91 -6.53
C GLY A 9 6.50 -7.65 -5.18
N ALA A 10 7.24 -7.17 -4.17
CA ALA A 10 7.20 -7.73 -2.82
C ALA A 10 5.80 -7.62 -2.18
N ALA A 11 5.07 -6.52 -2.40
CA ALA A 11 3.70 -6.37 -1.91
C ALA A 11 2.76 -7.44 -2.50
N LEU A 12 2.80 -7.64 -3.82
CA LEU A 12 2.00 -8.69 -4.47
C LEU A 12 2.42 -10.09 -3.99
N ARG A 13 3.72 -10.32 -3.82
CA ARG A 13 4.23 -11.58 -3.28
C ARG A 13 3.77 -11.82 -1.83
N THR A 14 3.71 -10.77 -1.02
CA THR A 14 3.18 -10.82 0.34
C THR A 14 1.74 -11.34 0.34
N VAL A 15 0.87 -10.79 -0.53
CA VAL A 15 -0.52 -11.27 -0.69
C VAL A 15 -0.55 -12.76 -1.04
N HIS A 16 0.29 -13.23 -1.97
CA HIS A 16 0.36 -14.65 -2.31
C HIS A 16 0.77 -15.53 -1.13
N LEU A 17 1.79 -15.14 -0.37
CA LEU A 17 2.25 -15.88 0.81
C LEU A 17 1.15 -15.98 1.88
N MET A 18 0.40 -14.90 2.09
CA MET A 18 -0.72 -14.91 3.04
C MET A 18 -1.84 -15.84 2.58
N VAL A 19 -2.25 -15.75 1.31
CA VAL A 19 -3.37 -16.56 0.78
C VAL A 19 -3.01 -18.04 0.65
N GLN A 20 -1.81 -18.36 0.17
CA GLN A 20 -1.42 -19.75 -0.13
C GLN A 20 -0.88 -20.50 1.08
N ASN A 21 -0.19 -19.80 1.98
CA ASN A 21 0.53 -20.42 3.10
C ASN A 21 0.00 -20.02 4.47
N ASN A 22 -1.02 -19.14 4.53
CA ASN A 22 -1.62 -18.66 5.77
C ASN A 22 -0.61 -18.02 6.74
N TYR A 23 0.42 -17.36 6.18
CA TYR A 23 1.33 -16.54 6.97
C TYR A 23 0.64 -15.27 7.45
N ASP A 24 1.02 -14.78 8.63
CA ASP A 24 0.60 -13.46 9.10
C ASP A 24 1.21 -12.34 8.25
N HIS A 25 0.60 -11.16 8.34
CA HIS A 25 0.91 -9.99 7.50
C HIS A 25 2.37 -9.56 7.58
N ILE A 26 2.96 -9.56 8.77
CA ILE A 26 4.33 -9.08 8.99
C ILE A 26 5.33 -10.12 8.50
N THR A 27 5.13 -11.38 8.86
CA THR A 27 5.99 -12.49 8.42
C THR A 27 5.99 -12.61 6.90
N ALA A 28 4.82 -12.59 6.27
CA ALA A 28 4.70 -12.67 4.82
C ALA A 28 5.43 -11.50 4.11
N TRP A 29 5.32 -10.28 4.66
CA TRP A 29 6.02 -9.11 4.12
C TRP A 29 7.53 -9.25 4.23
N ASP A 30 8.02 -9.63 5.41
CA ASP A 30 9.46 -9.74 5.65
C ASP A 30 10.08 -10.87 4.80
N MET A 31 9.35 -11.97 4.59
CA MET A 31 9.72 -13.03 3.63
C MET A 31 9.77 -12.52 2.19
N ALA A 32 8.73 -11.84 1.71
CA ALA A 32 8.67 -11.32 0.35
C ALA A 32 9.78 -10.29 0.07
N ILE A 33 10.10 -9.45 1.06
CA ILE A 33 11.23 -8.52 0.98
C ILE A 33 12.56 -9.28 0.93
N PHE A 34 12.72 -10.32 1.76
CA PHE A 34 13.92 -11.16 1.72
C PHE A 34 14.10 -11.83 0.35
N GLU A 35 13.03 -12.37 -0.25
CA GLU A 35 13.06 -12.91 -1.60
C GLU A 35 13.46 -11.87 -2.66
N ALA A 36 12.96 -10.63 -2.56
CA ALA A 36 13.21 -9.58 -3.56
C ALA A 36 14.62 -8.96 -3.49
N PHE A 37 15.24 -8.97 -2.31
CA PHE A 37 16.48 -8.23 -2.04
C PHE A 37 17.65 -9.09 -1.53
N GLY A 38 17.42 -10.33 -1.08
CA GLY A 38 18.47 -11.24 -0.59
C GLY A 38 19.27 -10.69 0.59
N GLU A 39 20.55 -11.04 0.68
CA GLU A 39 21.45 -10.63 1.77
C GLU A 39 21.74 -9.12 1.77
N ASP A 40 21.54 -8.42 0.64
CA ASP A 40 21.65 -6.95 0.51
C ASP A 40 20.60 -6.18 1.33
N LEU A 41 19.71 -6.88 2.03
CA LEU A 41 18.76 -6.28 2.96
C LEU A 41 19.45 -5.41 4.02
N GLY A 42 20.65 -5.76 4.47
CA GLY A 42 21.34 -5.09 5.58
C GLY A 42 21.56 -3.60 5.35
N GLU A 43 21.92 -3.21 4.13
CA GLU A 43 22.34 -1.84 3.78
C GLU A 43 21.17 -0.90 3.48
N LYS A 44 19.99 -1.44 3.15
CA LYS A 44 18.84 -0.66 2.65
C LYS A 44 17.74 -0.42 3.70
N LYS A 45 18.00 -0.69 4.99
CA LYS A 45 17.02 -0.66 6.08
C LYS A 45 16.15 0.61 6.12
N GLN A 46 16.70 1.78 5.82
CA GLN A 46 15.97 3.05 5.85
C GLN A 46 14.87 3.19 4.78
N TYR A 47 15.00 2.52 3.62
CA TYR A 47 14.04 2.60 2.52
C TYR A 47 12.88 1.61 2.66
N LYS A 48 12.91 0.75 3.69
CA LYS A 48 11.95 -0.36 3.87
C LYS A 48 10.66 0.05 4.58
N ASN A 49 10.71 1.08 5.42
CA ASN A 49 9.62 1.31 6.34
C ASN A 49 8.38 1.86 5.61
N ASN A 50 8.52 2.85 4.73
CA ASN A 50 7.36 3.44 4.05
C ASN A 50 6.57 2.41 3.22
N PRO A 51 7.19 1.56 2.39
CA PRO A 51 6.46 0.51 1.68
C PRO A 51 5.77 -0.49 2.62
N LYS A 52 6.43 -0.91 3.70
CA LYS A 52 5.86 -1.82 4.70
C LYS A 52 4.64 -1.19 5.39
N VAL A 53 4.80 0.04 5.88
CA VAL A 53 3.74 0.79 6.54
C VAL A 53 2.57 1.00 5.58
N THR A 54 2.81 1.32 4.31
CA THR A 54 1.76 1.43 3.29
C THR A 54 0.99 0.12 3.12
N PHE A 55 1.70 -1.00 2.95
CA PHE A 55 1.06 -2.31 2.80
C PHE A 55 0.22 -2.69 4.02
N LEU A 56 0.76 -2.53 5.24
CA LEU A 56 0.04 -2.84 6.48
C LEU A 56 -1.13 -1.89 6.71
N THR A 57 -1.01 -0.62 6.29
CA THR A 57 -2.14 0.33 6.31
C THR A 57 -3.25 -0.12 5.36
N LEU A 58 -2.92 -0.56 4.15
CA LEU A 58 -3.90 -1.10 3.19
C LEU A 58 -4.61 -2.34 3.75
N CYS A 59 -3.87 -3.23 4.42
CA CYS A 59 -4.46 -4.39 5.12
C CYS A 59 -5.41 -3.95 6.24
N SER A 60 -5.01 -2.95 7.03
CA SER A 60 -5.82 -2.40 8.14
C SER A 60 -7.11 -1.74 7.65
N LEU A 61 -7.06 -1.08 6.50
CA LEU A 61 -8.24 -0.51 5.83
C LEU A 61 -9.15 -1.57 5.19
N GLY A 62 -8.77 -2.87 5.20
CA GLY A 62 -9.52 -3.92 4.52
C GLY A 62 -9.57 -3.76 3.00
N SER A 63 -8.63 -3.01 2.44
CA SER A 63 -8.60 -2.66 1.01
C SER A 63 -7.94 -3.73 0.13
N ILE A 64 -7.31 -4.75 0.72
CA ILE A 64 -6.71 -5.85 -0.04
C ILE A 64 -7.67 -7.04 -0.06
N SER A 65 -8.09 -7.44 -1.25
CA SER A 65 -9.00 -8.57 -1.50
C SER A 65 -8.40 -9.88 -0.99
N CYS A 66 -9.27 -10.76 -0.46
CA CYS A 66 -8.90 -12.08 0.06
C CYS A 66 -7.92 -12.07 1.25
N ILE A 67 -7.64 -10.90 1.82
CA ILE A 67 -6.82 -10.75 3.02
C ILE A 67 -7.72 -10.24 4.15
N MET A 68 -7.69 -10.93 5.30
CA MET A 68 -8.41 -10.46 6.48
C MET A 68 -7.80 -9.14 6.98
N PRO A 69 -8.63 -8.13 7.30
CA PRO A 69 -8.15 -6.90 7.90
C PRO A 69 -7.48 -7.15 9.25
N ILE A 70 -6.55 -6.28 9.62
CA ILE A 70 -5.87 -6.29 10.92
C ILE A 70 -5.96 -4.94 11.60
N TYR A 71 -5.83 -4.91 12.92
CA TYR A 71 -5.51 -3.65 13.60
C TYR A 71 -4.04 -3.30 13.34
N TYR A 72 -3.81 -2.17 12.69
CA TYR A 72 -2.47 -1.60 12.54
C TYR A 72 -2.53 -0.10 12.83
N ASP A 73 -1.87 0.29 13.92
CA ASP A 73 -1.74 1.70 14.32
C ASP A 73 -0.61 2.35 13.53
N THR A 74 -0.99 3.14 12.53
CA THR A 74 -0.08 3.84 11.63
C THR A 74 -0.16 5.34 11.89
N ALA A 75 0.90 6.07 11.52
CA ALA A 75 0.87 7.51 11.61
C ALA A 75 -0.30 8.09 10.79
N ILE A 76 -1.04 9.04 11.36
CA ILE A 76 -2.21 9.70 10.74
C ILE A 76 -1.90 10.17 9.31
N LYS A 77 -0.70 10.73 9.09
CA LYS A 77 -0.25 11.18 7.77
C LYS A 77 -0.20 10.06 6.74
N THR A 78 0.38 8.92 7.10
CA THR A 78 0.46 7.77 6.18
C THR A 78 -0.91 7.20 5.89
N LYS A 79 -1.79 7.10 6.91
CA LYS A 79 -3.20 6.71 6.69
C LYS A 79 -3.89 7.64 5.69
N LYS A 80 -3.73 8.96 5.85
CA LYS A 80 -4.29 9.97 4.94
C LYS A 80 -3.79 9.77 3.50
N TYR A 81 -2.47 9.64 3.30
CA TYR A 81 -1.91 9.45 1.95
C TYR A 81 -2.41 8.17 1.27
N VAL A 82 -2.51 7.07 2.03
CA VAL A 82 -2.98 5.79 1.50
C VAL A 82 -4.47 5.87 1.13
N ALA A 83 -5.31 6.41 2.01
CA ALA A 83 -6.73 6.64 1.76
C ALA A 83 -6.95 7.51 0.51
N THR A 84 -6.27 8.67 0.45
CA THR A 84 -6.35 9.56 -0.71
C THR A 84 -5.90 8.91 -2.01
N ALA A 85 -4.87 8.05 -1.98
CA ALA A 85 -4.46 7.29 -3.16
C ALA A 85 -5.55 6.32 -3.64
N LEU A 86 -6.25 5.64 -2.72
CA LEU A 86 -7.38 4.78 -3.06
C LEU A 86 -8.53 5.58 -3.69
N ASP A 87 -8.85 6.75 -3.12
CA ASP A 87 -9.92 7.61 -3.60
C ASP A 87 -9.62 8.12 -5.02
N ILE A 88 -8.39 8.59 -5.27
CA ILE A 88 -7.96 9.00 -6.62
C ILE A 88 -8.10 7.83 -7.59
N LEU A 89 -7.58 6.65 -7.23
CA LEU A 89 -7.60 5.47 -8.09
C LEU A 89 -9.00 4.91 -8.35
N SER A 90 -9.98 5.20 -7.50
CA SER A 90 -11.38 4.79 -7.71
C SER A 90 -11.99 5.34 -9.00
N SER A 91 -11.47 6.47 -9.49
CA SER A 91 -11.92 7.16 -10.70
C SER A 91 -11.02 6.95 -11.92
N LYS A 92 -9.88 6.27 -11.76
CA LYS A 92 -8.88 6.11 -12.82
C LYS A 92 -9.17 4.90 -13.71
N ASP A 93 -8.86 5.03 -14.99
CA ASP A 93 -8.91 3.92 -15.94
C ASP A 93 -7.64 3.06 -15.85
N LYS A 94 -7.81 1.75 -15.59
CA LYS A 94 -6.72 0.76 -15.55
C LYS A 94 -6.08 0.48 -16.91
N SER A 95 -6.70 0.89 -18.02
CA SER A 95 -6.11 0.70 -19.36
C SER A 95 -4.87 1.56 -19.59
N THR A 96 -4.74 2.66 -18.85
CA THR A 96 -3.64 3.62 -18.98
C THR A 96 -2.62 3.42 -17.84
N PRO A 97 -1.34 3.18 -18.15
CA PRO A 97 -0.28 3.13 -17.15
C PRO A 97 -0.13 4.47 -16.43
N ILE A 98 -0.12 4.44 -15.09
CA ILE A 98 0.08 5.61 -14.23
C ILE A 98 1.55 5.64 -13.78
N ASN A 99 2.19 6.80 -13.85
CA ASN A 99 3.51 6.98 -13.25
C ASN A 99 3.38 7.11 -11.71
N PRO A 100 4.17 6.39 -10.90
CA PRO A 100 4.16 6.52 -9.44
C PRO A 100 4.37 7.95 -8.94
N ASP A 101 5.23 8.73 -9.60
CA ASP A 101 5.48 10.13 -9.25
C ASP A 101 4.25 11.00 -9.55
N ASP A 102 3.54 10.76 -10.65
CA ASP A 102 2.33 11.51 -11.01
C ASP A 102 1.20 11.24 -10.01
N LEU A 103 0.96 9.96 -9.66
CA LEU A 103 -0.01 9.62 -8.61
C LEU A 103 0.37 10.28 -7.29
N TRP A 104 1.66 10.29 -6.95
CA TRP A 104 2.11 10.92 -5.72
C TRP A 104 1.87 12.43 -5.70
N GLN A 105 2.09 13.12 -6.83
CA GLN A 105 1.77 14.55 -6.95
C GLN A 105 0.28 14.82 -6.71
N GLU A 106 -0.60 13.99 -7.26
CA GLU A 106 -2.04 14.10 -7.00
C GLU A 106 -2.36 13.90 -5.50
N VAL A 107 -1.76 12.89 -4.86
CA VAL A 107 -1.96 12.60 -3.43
C VAL A 107 -1.48 13.76 -2.54
N ILE A 108 -0.26 14.27 -2.75
CA ILE A 108 0.27 15.35 -1.91
C ILE A 108 -0.48 16.67 -2.13
N SER A 109 -0.93 16.93 -3.37
CA SER A 109 -1.77 18.09 -3.68
C SER A 109 -3.11 18.00 -2.97
N ALA A 110 -3.78 16.84 -2.99
CA ALA A 110 -5.06 16.64 -2.30
C ALA A 110 -4.92 16.65 -0.77
N CYS A 111 -3.71 16.40 -0.24
CA CYS A 111 -3.44 16.38 1.19
C CYS A 111 -2.91 17.70 1.77
N ASP A 112 -2.72 18.74 0.96
CA ASP A 112 -2.01 19.99 1.29
C ASP A 112 -0.60 19.74 1.86
N ALA A 113 0.11 18.76 1.32
CA ALA A 113 1.46 18.41 1.73
C ALA A 113 2.53 19.13 0.90
N VAL A 114 3.77 19.16 1.41
CA VAL A 114 4.89 19.84 0.75
C VAL A 114 5.24 19.14 -0.57
N ALA A 115 5.25 19.89 -1.68
CA ALA A 115 5.48 19.36 -3.03
C ALA A 115 6.82 18.62 -3.23
N SER A 116 7.85 18.94 -2.43
CA SER A 116 9.16 18.29 -2.49
C SER A 116 9.23 16.92 -1.77
N LEU A 117 8.15 16.52 -1.12
CA LEU A 117 8.08 15.22 -0.43
C LEU A 117 8.13 14.10 -1.47
N LYS A 118 8.95 13.07 -1.23
CA LYS A 118 9.05 11.90 -2.11
C LYS A 118 8.13 10.77 -1.63
N HIS A 119 7.56 10.03 -2.57
CA HIS A 119 6.71 8.89 -2.25
C HIS A 119 7.47 7.73 -1.57
N ASN A 120 8.79 7.63 -1.73
CA ASN A 120 9.62 6.58 -1.11
C ASN A 120 9.09 5.15 -1.36
N ASN A 121 8.71 4.87 -2.62
CA ASN A 121 8.13 3.59 -3.09
C ASN A 121 6.76 3.23 -2.46
N GLN A 122 6.07 4.15 -1.80
CA GLN A 122 4.69 3.91 -1.35
C GLN A 122 3.75 3.69 -2.55
N MET A 123 3.87 4.51 -3.59
CA MET A 123 3.05 4.38 -4.79
C MET A 123 3.34 3.11 -5.60
N ASP A 124 4.56 2.57 -5.54
CA ASP A 124 4.89 1.27 -6.13
C ASP A 124 4.00 0.15 -5.57
N VAL A 125 3.81 0.15 -4.24
CA VAL A 125 2.94 -0.79 -3.53
C VAL A 125 1.50 -0.62 -3.98
N VAL A 126 0.99 0.61 -3.90
CA VAL A 126 -0.42 0.92 -4.23
C VAL A 126 -0.74 0.55 -5.68
N LEU A 127 0.05 1.05 -6.64
CA LEU A 127 -0.21 0.81 -8.07
C LEU A 127 -0.08 -0.66 -8.45
N THR A 128 0.94 -1.37 -7.93
CA THR A 128 1.11 -2.79 -8.25
C THR A 128 -0.09 -3.62 -7.78
N LEU A 129 -0.56 -3.39 -6.56
CA LEU A 129 -1.74 -4.10 -6.03
C LEU A 129 -3.02 -3.72 -6.81
N TRP A 130 -3.16 -2.46 -7.22
CA TRP A 130 -4.28 -2.00 -8.03
C TRP A 130 -4.31 -2.61 -9.43
N TYR A 131 -3.19 -2.62 -10.15
CA TYR A 131 -3.08 -3.26 -11.46
C TYR A 131 -3.12 -4.79 -11.41
N ALA A 132 -2.82 -5.38 -10.26
CA ALA A 132 -3.02 -6.81 -10.02
C ALA A 132 -4.49 -7.16 -9.68
N ASN A 133 -5.39 -6.18 -9.61
CA ASN A 133 -6.79 -6.35 -9.21
C ASN A 133 -7.00 -6.96 -7.81
N VAL A 134 -6.00 -6.84 -6.94
CA VAL A 134 -6.13 -7.27 -5.53
C VAL A 134 -6.44 -6.09 -4.61
N LEU A 135 -6.25 -4.86 -5.06
CA LEU A 135 -6.63 -3.65 -4.33
C LEU A 135 -8.07 -3.22 -4.67
N ASN A 136 -8.92 -3.10 -3.64
CA ASN A 136 -10.25 -2.54 -3.73
C ASN A 136 -10.21 -1.04 -3.37
N THR A 137 -10.59 -0.20 -4.32
CA THR A 137 -10.67 1.26 -4.16
C THR A 137 -12.02 1.73 -3.63
N ASN A 138 -13.04 0.87 -3.60
CA ASN A 138 -14.27 1.08 -2.85
C ASN A 138 -14.08 0.52 -1.44
N TRP A 139 -13.07 1.05 -0.75
CA TRP A 139 -12.78 0.73 0.63
C TRP A 139 -13.82 1.43 1.52
N ALA A 140 -14.17 0.83 2.65
CA ALA A 140 -15.27 1.32 3.48
C ALA A 140 -14.86 2.61 4.22
N SER A 141 -14.93 3.76 3.52
CA SER A 141 -14.86 5.09 4.15
C SER A 141 -15.93 5.21 5.25
N ASP A 142 -17.11 4.67 4.97
CA ASP A 142 -18.32 4.86 5.79
C ASP A 142 -18.31 4.01 7.07
N GLU A 143 -17.63 2.86 7.10
CA GLU A 143 -17.53 2.04 8.32
C GLU A 143 -16.53 2.60 9.35
N LEU A 144 -15.58 3.44 8.92
CA LEU A 144 -14.61 4.07 9.81
C LEU A 144 -15.18 5.32 10.50
N GLU A 145 -16.03 6.09 9.83
CA GLU A 145 -16.77 7.20 10.46
C GLU A 145 -17.73 6.67 11.54
N LEU A 146 -18.49 5.60 11.24
CA LEU A 146 -19.39 4.96 12.21
C LEU A 146 -18.69 4.41 13.47
N ARG A 147 -17.41 4.03 13.39
CA ARG A 147 -16.64 3.54 14.55
C ARG A 147 -15.94 4.64 15.34
N ALA A 148 -15.70 5.80 14.73
CA ALA A 148 -15.14 6.96 15.43
C ALA A 148 -16.19 7.66 16.31
N ASP A 149 -17.47 7.58 15.93
CA ASP A 149 -18.59 8.15 16.69
C ASP A 149 -19.08 7.25 17.84
N LEU A 150 -18.48 6.07 18.02
CA LEU A 150 -18.85 5.07 19.04
C LEU A 150 -17.79 4.88 20.15
N LEU A 151 -16.76 5.73 20.19
CA LEU A 151 -15.72 5.78 21.23
C LEU A 151 -15.67 7.17 21.88
#